data_AF-A0A0H5BZ59-F1
#
_entry.id   AF-A0A0H5BZ59-F1
#
_cell.length_a   1.000
_cell.length_b   1.000
_cell.length_c   1.000
_cell.angle_alpha   90.00
_cell.angle_beta   90.00
_cell.angle_gamma   90.00
#
_symmetry.space_group_name_H-M   'P 1'
#
loop_
_entity.id
_entity.type
_entity.pdbx_description
1 polymer ?
#
loop_
_entity_poly.entity_id
_entity_poly.type
_entity_poly.pdbx_seq_one_letter_code
_entity_poly.pdbx_strand_id
1 'polypeptide(L)'
;MSPSQLEIKTRALGRLIKEETIYHDEVKEQEGVIASMKSADADEYEIKKQVEVLEDTKKMIPLLREKIQQSLESLEQFLKDYTGEDSLDSASANIATAKKVLSTNAQ
;
A
#
# COMPACT_ATOMS: atom_id res chain seq x y z
N MET A 1 -21.68 4.34 -19.06
CA MET A 1 -20.87 5.56 -19.29
C MET A 1 -19.43 5.22 -18.95
N SER A 2 -18.48 5.78 -19.69
CA SER A 2 -17.05 5.61 -19.37
C SER A 2 -16.70 6.47 -18.15
N PRO A 3 -15.88 5.97 -17.20
CA PRO A 3 -15.52 6.73 -16.01
C PRO A 3 -14.70 7.98 -16.38
N SER A 4 -14.86 9.05 -15.60
CA SER A 4 -14.12 10.29 -15.82
C SER A 4 -12.63 10.11 -15.51
N GLN A 5 -11.77 11.00 -16.04
CA GLN A 5 -10.34 10.95 -15.71
C GLN A 5 -10.09 11.13 -14.21
N LEU A 6 -10.89 11.95 -13.53
CA LEU A 6 -10.86 12.11 -12.08
C LEU A 6 -11.16 10.79 -11.38
N GLU A 7 -12.23 10.10 -11.77
CA GLU A 7 -12.60 8.81 -11.18
C GLU A 7 -11.52 7.76 -11.40
N ILE A 8 -10.93 7.70 -12.60
CA ILE A 8 -9.87 6.74 -12.93
C ILE A 8 -8.66 6.95 -12.02
N LYS A 9 -8.16 8.18 -11.93
CA LYS A 9 -6.99 8.52 -11.10
C LYS A 9 -7.27 8.32 -9.61
N THR A 10 -8.43 8.75 -9.14
CA THR A 10 -8.86 8.58 -7.73
C THR A 10 -8.95 7.11 -7.34
N ARG A 11 -9.57 6.27 -8.19
CA ARG A 11 -9.67 4.82 -7.95
C ARG A 11 -8.32 4.12 -8.05
N ALA A 12 -7.43 4.57 -8.94
CA ALA A 12 -6.08 4.02 -9.04
C ALA A 12 -5.30 4.25 -7.74
N LEU A 13 -5.28 5.49 -7.22
CA LEU A 13 -4.63 5.79 -5.95
C LEU A 13 -5.24 5.00 -4.78
N GLY A 14 -6.57 4.93 -4.71
CA GLY A 14 -7.27 4.17 -3.67
C GLY A 14 -6.95 2.67 -3.68
N ARG A 15 -6.78 2.06 -4.86
CA ARG A 15 -6.37 0.64 -4.97
C ARG A 15 -4.95 0.43 -4.45
N LEU A 16 -4.02 1.31 -4.79
CA LEU A 16 -2.63 1.19 -4.34
C LEU A 16 -2.51 1.33 -2.82
N ILE A 17 -3.25 2.27 -2.21
CA ILE A 17 -3.31 2.42 -0.74
C ILE A 17 -3.82 1.13 -0.10
N LYS A 18 -4.90 0.55 -0.64
CA LYS A 18 -5.48 -0.69 -0.12
C LYS A 18 -4.51 -1.87 -0.27
N GLU A 19 -3.81 -1.95 -1.41
CA GLU A 19 -2.81 -2.98 -1.67
C GLU A 19 -1.66 -2.89 -0.65
N GLU A 20 -1.16 -1.70 -0.35
CA GLU A 20 -0.12 -1.51 0.67
C GLU A 20 -0.57 -1.97 2.06
N THR A 21 -1.82 -1.69 2.43
CA THR A 21 -2.39 -2.19 3.70
C THR A 21 -2.42 -3.72 3.75
N ILE A 22 -2.79 -4.38 2.65
CA ILE A 22 -2.83 -5.85 2.57
C ILE A 22 -1.44 -6.44 2.79
N TYR A 23 -0.41 -5.89 2.14
CA TYR A 23 0.96 -6.37 2.33
C TYR A 23 1.46 -6.14 3.77
N HIS A 24 1.06 -5.04 4.42
CA HIS A 24 1.38 -4.83 5.83
C HIS A 24 0.70 -5.86 6.75
N ASP A 25 -0.55 -6.22 6.48
CA ASP A 25 -1.26 -7.23 7.25
C ASP A 25 -0.65 -8.63 7.02
N GLU A 26 -0.26 -8.95 5.78
CA GLU A 26 0.44 -10.20 5.45
C GLU A 26 1.79 -10.31 6.18
N VAL A 27 2.57 -9.23 6.24
CA VAL A 27 3.82 -9.17 7.02
C VAL A 27 3.56 -9.51 8.49
N LYS A 28 2.53 -8.91 9.10
CA LYS A 28 2.19 -9.19 10.51
C LYS A 28 1.76 -10.64 10.73
N GLU A 29 0.97 -11.19 9.81
CA GLU A 29 0.53 -12.58 9.88
C GLU A 29 1.74 -13.53 9.82
N GLN A 30 2.62 -13.33 8.85
CA GLN A 30 3.84 -14.13 8.69
C GLN A 30 4.79 -14.00 9.89
N GLU A 31 4.95 -12.80 10.46
CA GLU A 31 5.71 -12.60 11.71
C GLU A 31 5.10 -13.38 12.88
N GLY A 32 3.77 -13.43 12.99
CA GLY A 32 3.06 -14.23 13.97
C GLY A 32 3.27 -15.74 13.80
N VAL A 33 3.28 -16.21 12.54
CA VAL A 33 3.59 -17.62 12.22
C VAL A 33 5.02 -17.96 12.64
N ILE A 34 6.00 -17.13 12.27
CA ILE A 34 7.41 -17.34 12.66
C ILE A 34 7.58 -17.34 14.17
N ALA A 35 6.93 -16.42 14.89
CA ALA A 35 6.97 -16.37 16.35
C ALA A 35 6.37 -17.64 16.98
N SER A 36 5.29 -18.16 16.40
CA SER A 36 4.66 -19.41 16.84
C SER A 36 5.55 -20.62 16.59
N MET A 37 6.20 -20.71 15.41
CA MET A 37 7.17 -21.77 15.08
C MET A 37 8.36 -21.77 16.04
N LYS A 38 8.92 -20.59 16.34
CA LYS A 38 10.00 -20.44 17.33
C LYS A 38 9.57 -20.88 18.73
N SER A 39 8.34 -20.56 19.13
CA SER A 39 7.81 -20.94 20.44
C SER A 39 7.51 -22.43 20.56
N ALA A 40 7.23 -23.09 19.43
CA ALA A 40 7.00 -24.53 19.33
C ALA A 40 8.28 -25.35 19.13
N ASP A 41 9.46 -24.71 19.16
CA ASP A 41 10.76 -25.34 18.88
C ASP A 41 10.77 -26.11 17.55
N ALA A 42 10.12 -25.52 16.54
CA ALA A 42 10.09 -26.07 15.19
C ALA A 42 11.49 -26.11 14.57
N ASP A 43 11.64 -26.90 13.51
CA ASP A 43 12.91 -27.08 12.83
C ASP A 43 13.50 -25.75 12.31
N GLU A 44 14.79 -25.53 12.55
CA GLU A 44 15.47 -24.27 12.21
C GLU A 44 15.48 -23.99 10.70
N TYR A 45 15.54 -25.03 9.86
CA TYR A 45 15.51 -24.89 8.42
C TYR A 45 14.11 -24.44 7.96
N GLU A 46 13.04 -24.97 8.56
CA GLU A 46 11.67 -24.51 8.31
C GLU A 46 11.45 -23.05 8.74
N ILE A 47 11.94 -22.67 9.94
CA ILE A 47 11.87 -21.28 10.42
C ILE A 47 12.62 -20.35 9.46
N LYS A 48 13.82 -20.72 9.03
CA LYS A 48 14.62 -19.92 8.10
C LYS A 48 13.90 -19.70 6.77
N LYS A 49 13.27 -20.75 6.23
CA LYS A 49 12.48 -20.65 4.99
C LYS A 49 11.31 -19.67 5.15
N GLN A 50 10.62 -19.70 6.28
CA GLN A 50 9.53 -18.76 6.53
C GLN A 50 10.02 -17.30 6.68
N VAL A 51 11.22 -17.11 7.25
CA VAL A 51 11.88 -15.79 7.30
C VAL A 51 12.24 -15.30 5.89
N GLU A 52 12.73 -16.16 5.02
CA GLU A 52 13.02 -15.79 3.61
C GLU A 52 11.74 -15.33 2.89
N VAL A 53 10.62 -16.03 3.08
CA VAL A 53 9.32 -15.61 2.54
C VAL A 53 8.90 -14.25 3.10
N LEU A 54 9.08 -14.02 4.40
CA LEU A 54 8.77 -12.73 5.03
C LEU A 54 9.58 -11.58 4.43
N GLU A 55 10.88 -11.78 4.22
CA GLU A 55 11.73 -10.76 3.63
C GLU A 55 11.34 -10.45 2.17
N ASP A 56 10.89 -11.46 1.41
CA ASP A 56 10.37 -11.24 0.07
C ASP A 56 9.05 -10.46 0.07
N THR A 57 8.12 -10.75 0.98
CA THR A 57 6.90 -9.97 1.15
C THR A 57 7.21 -8.52 1.56
N LYS A 58 8.18 -8.29 2.46
CA LYS A 58 8.60 -6.94 2.89
C LYS A 58 9.13 -6.09 1.74
N LYS A 59 9.80 -6.69 0.74
CA LYS A 59 10.29 -5.97 -0.46
C LYS A 59 9.16 -5.38 -1.32
N MET A 60 7.92 -5.86 -1.18
CA MET A 60 6.78 -5.33 -1.93
C MET A 60 6.33 -3.96 -1.43
N ILE A 61 6.50 -3.67 -0.14
CA ILE A 61 6.03 -2.41 0.48
C ILE A 61 6.73 -1.18 -0.13
N PRO A 62 8.08 -1.14 -0.25
CA PRO A 62 8.77 -0.03 -0.93
C PRO A 62 8.31 0.17 -2.38
N LEU A 63 8.13 -0.91 -3.13
CA LEU A 63 7.69 -0.86 -4.53
C LEU A 63 6.28 -0.27 -4.66
N LEU A 64 5.38 -0.61 -3.75
CA LEU A 64 4.03 -0.03 -3.71
C LEU A 64 4.05 1.43 -3.30
N ARG A 65 4.87 1.81 -2.33
CA ARG A 65 5.00 3.20 -1.90
C ARG A 65 5.50 4.10 -3.03
N GLU A 66 6.44 3.63 -3.85
CA GLU A 66 6.86 4.36 -5.06
C GLU A 66 5.69 4.58 -6.02
N LYS A 67 4.89 3.53 -6.28
CA LYS A 67 3.69 3.65 -7.14
C LYS A 67 2.62 4.57 -6.54
N ILE A 68 2.43 4.54 -5.21
CA ILE A 68 1.52 5.45 -4.50
C ILE A 68 1.99 6.89 -4.68
N GLN A 69 3.29 7.17 -4.52
CA GLN A 69 3.86 8.49 -4.72
C GLN A 69 3.60 9.01 -6.14
N GLN A 70 3.91 8.20 -7.16
CA GLN A 70 3.67 8.57 -8.57
C GLN A 70 2.18 8.80 -8.86
N SER A 71 1.30 7.95 -8.34
CA SER A 71 -0.15 8.11 -8.52
C SER A 71 -0.70 9.31 -7.77
N LEU A 72 -0.14 9.65 -6.60
CA LEU A 72 -0.49 10.82 -5.81
C LEU A 72 -0.12 12.09 -6.58
N GLU A 73 1.12 12.21 -7.03
CA GLU A 73 1.60 13.34 -7.83
C GLU A 73 0.76 13.53 -9.10
N SER A 74 0.44 12.42 -9.80
CA SER A 74 -0.40 12.47 -11.00
C SER A 74 -1.81 12.97 -10.73
N LEU A 75 -2.41 12.61 -9.59
CA LEU A 75 -3.74 13.07 -9.21
C LEU A 75 -3.69 14.54 -8.76
N GLU A 76 -2.71 14.93 -7.94
CA GLU A 76 -2.55 16.32 -7.50
C GLU A 76 -2.29 17.26 -8.68
N GLN A 77 -1.45 16.85 -9.64
CA GLN A 77 -1.19 17.64 -10.84
C GLN A 77 -2.45 17.77 -11.70
N PHE A 78 -3.24 16.70 -11.84
CA PHE A 78 -4.51 16.75 -12.57
C PHE A 78 -5.51 17.71 -11.92
N LEU A 79 -5.57 17.75 -10.59
CA LEU A 79 -6.50 18.60 -9.85
C LEU A 79 -6.18 20.10 -9.94
N LYS A 80 -4.93 20.48 -10.23
CA LYS A 80 -4.56 21.91 -10.40
C LYS A 80 -5.32 22.59 -11.53
N ASP A 81 -5.58 21.86 -12.60
CA ASP A 81 -6.22 22.36 -13.82
C ASP A 81 -7.66 21.84 -13.97
N TYR A 82 -8.18 21.13 -12.96
CA TYR A 82 -9.51 20.53 -13.01
C TYR A 82 -10.60 21.56 -12.73
N THR A 83 -11.51 21.74 -13.69
CA THR A 83 -12.63 22.70 -13.64
C THR A 83 -14.01 22.04 -13.74
N GLY A 84 -14.08 20.71 -13.61
CA GLY A 84 -15.34 19.98 -13.66
C GLY A 84 -16.17 20.11 -12.38
N GLU A 85 -17.42 19.64 -12.44
CA GLU A 85 -18.39 19.72 -11.33
C GLU A 85 -18.41 18.45 -10.46
N ASP A 86 -17.53 17.46 -10.72
CA ASP A 86 -17.49 16.23 -9.93
C ASP A 86 -17.08 16.54 -8.48
N SER A 87 -17.65 15.80 -7.52
CA SER A 87 -17.19 15.87 -6.12
C SER A 87 -15.73 15.42 -6.00
N LEU A 88 -14.95 16.22 -5.27
CA LEU A 88 -13.54 15.96 -4.98
C LEU A 88 -13.31 15.23 -3.64
N ASP A 89 -14.39 14.84 -2.93
CA ASP A 89 -14.29 14.27 -1.59
C ASP A 89 -13.47 12.99 -1.57
N SER A 90 -13.70 12.10 -2.52
CA SER A 90 -12.94 10.84 -2.64
C SER A 90 -11.47 11.09 -3.01
N ALA A 91 -11.22 12.07 -3.88
CA ALA A 91 -9.86 12.41 -4.30
C ALA A 91 -9.06 13.00 -3.13
N SER A 92 -9.64 13.96 -2.41
CA SER A 92 -9.02 14.59 -1.24
C SER A 92 -8.77 13.59 -0.10
N ALA A 93 -9.73 12.69 0.17
CA ALA A 93 -9.56 11.63 1.17
C ALA A 93 -8.41 10.66 0.81
N ASN A 94 -8.33 10.24 -0.46
CA ASN A 94 -7.25 9.36 -0.92
C ASN A 94 -5.89 10.07 -0.92
N ILE A 95 -5.83 11.36 -1.26
CA ILE A 95 -4.61 12.17 -1.18
C ILE A 95 -4.12 12.27 0.27
N ALA A 96 -5.01 12.61 1.21
CA ALA A 96 -4.68 12.71 2.62
C ALA A 96 -4.16 11.36 3.17
N THR A 97 -4.82 10.27 2.80
CA THR A 97 -4.42 8.93 3.21
C THR A 97 -3.08 8.53 2.60
N ALA A 98 -2.85 8.79 1.30
CA ALA A 98 -1.58 8.52 0.64
C ALA A 98 -0.41 9.26 1.33
N LYS A 99 -0.58 10.56 1.62
CA LYS A 99 0.44 11.35 2.34
C LYS A 99 0.74 10.79 3.72
N LYS A 100 -0.28 10.32 4.45
CA LYS A 100 -0.10 9.66 5.75
C LYS A 100 0.68 8.35 5.62
N VAL A 101 0.33 7.50 4.65
CA VAL A 101 1.04 6.24 4.37
C VAL A 101 2.51 6.50 4.03
N LEU A 102 2.79 7.48 3.17
CA LEU A 102 4.15 7.83 2.72
C LEU A 102 5.00 8.49 3.81
N SER A 103 4.39 9.26 4.73
CA SER A 103 5.10 9.89 5.86
C SER A 103 5.35 8.94 7.03
N THR A 104 4.62 7.83 7.10
CA THR A 104 4.88 6.79 8.10
C THR A 104 6.09 5.99 7.63
N ASN A 105 7.29 6.40 8.06
CA ASN A 105 8.52 5.65 7.79
C ASN A 105 8.30 4.17 8.13
N ALA A 106 8.56 3.30 7.14
CA ALA A 106 8.61 1.87 7.36
C ALA A 106 9.66 1.61 8.44
N GLN A 107 9.22 1.30 9.66
CA GLN A 107 10.04 0.66 10.67
C GLN A 107 10.26 -0.80 10.29
#